data_AF-A0AAV2SC66-F1
#
_entry.id   AF-A0AAV2SC66-F1
#
_cell.length_a   1.000
_cell.length_b   1.000
_cell.length_c   1.000
_cell.angle_alpha   90.00
_cell.angle_beta   90.00
_cell.angle_gamma   90.00
#
_symmetry.space_group_name_H-M   'P 1'
#
loop_
_entity.id
_entity.type
_entity.pdbx_description
1 polymer ?
#
loop_
_entity_poly.entity_id
_entity_poly.type
_entity_poly.pdbx_seq_one_letter_code
_entity_poly.pdbx_strand_id
1 'polypeptide(L)'
;MNNYFVLVNLFILCSNFYLSLGSPKKTCPDKGDISPCLCLYDEKQDTLTMDCSAVTSEDELERVFTADFPSKHFEMFFMEMNNYVKVLRNNVFNQVTFVKYWVYYGVLESIEDEALEGNDEDYVTDLEFHDNNIQVFNFQSLDNFGSLRYIGFNHNSLTTWQPMESPDLKILELGFNPFGDLPANALQNLPALEWIHLEKCGLTYLNGGTFSNLNHLVHVDLYGNQLRKIFSNTFNSISPNFTGIYLHDNLIDYVEPGAFTVDSLKTVSMHDNLMETLDEATWKPLADNDVWLSMEGNPLLCLCDIAWLVKNPELLDNISTLTTCRDGRKVHDLNPDDYNGC
;
A
#
# COMPACT_ATOMS: atom_id res chain seq x y z
N MET A 1 -19.05 -40.08 49.29
CA MET A 1 -19.70 -39.18 48.31
C MET A 1 -20.13 -37.88 49.00
N ASN A 2 -19.20 -37.02 49.45
CA ASN A 2 -19.60 -35.70 50.00
C ASN A 2 -18.52 -34.61 50.06
N ASN A 3 -17.38 -34.73 49.35
CA ASN A 3 -16.35 -33.67 49.31
C ASN A 3 -16.06 -33.10 47.91
N TYR A 4 -16.69 -33.63 46.86
CA TYR A 4 -16.57 -33.07 45.50
C TYR A 4 -17.62 -32.01 45.17
N PHE A 5 -18.73 -31.94 45.91
CA PHE A 5 -19.83 -31.01 45.64
C PHE A 5 -19.64 -29.59 46.23
N VAL A 6 -18.68 -29.41 47.15
CA VAL A 6 -18.41 -28.10 47.77
C VAL A 6 -17.40 -27.28 46.98
N LEU A 7 -16.41 -27.93 46.34
CA LEU A 7 -15.39 -27.25 45.53
C LEU A 7 -15.92 -26.72 44.19
N VAL A 8 -16.88 -27.40 43.57
CA VAL A 8 -17.48 -26.96 42.29
C VAL A 8 -18.37 -25.72 42.48
N ASN A 9 -18.99 -25.55 43.66
CA ASN A 9 -19.84 -24.38 43.92
C ASN A 9 -19.07 -23.10 44.27
N LEU A 10 -17.83 -23.17 44.79
CA LEU A 10 -17.01 -21.98 45.01
C LEU A 10 -16.43 -21.40 43.71
N PHE A 11 -16.10 -22.26 42.71
CA PHE A 11 -15.66 -21.80 41.39
C PHE A 11 -16.81 -21.14 40.61
N ILE A 12 -18.03 -21.69 40.69
CA ILE A 12 -19.20 -21.14 39.98
C ILE A 12 -19.66 -19.79 40.59
N LEU A 13 -19.49 -19.59 41.90
CA LEU A 13 -19.79 -18.31 42.55
C LEU A 13 -18.74 -17.22 42.25
N CYS A 14 -17.47 -17.58 42.05
CA CYS A 14 -16.45 -16.62 41.59
C CYS A 14 -16.60 -16.29 40.09
N SER A 15 -16.94 -17.24 39.23
CA SER A 15 -17.13 -16.98 37.80
C SER A 15 -18.39 -16.15 37.49
N ASN A 16 -19.43 -16.22 38.34
CA ASN A 16 -20.63 -15.40 38.19
C ASN A 16 -20.52 -14.00 38.80
N PHE A 17 -19.49 -13.70 39.59
CA PHE A 17 -19.22 -12.33 40.07
C PHE A 17 -18.39 -11.50 39.07
N TYR A 18 -17.63 -12.15 38.18
CA TYR A 18 -16.93 -11.48 37.08
C TYR A 18 -17.84 -11.13 35.89
N LEU A 19 -19.04 -11.73 35.80
CA LEU A 19 -19.99 -11.47 34.72
C LEU A 19 -20.82 -10.17 34.88
N SER A 20 -20.43 -9.28 35.81
CA SER A 20 -21.12 -8.00 36.06
C SER A 20 -20.19 -6.79 36.21
N LEU A 21 -18.87 -6.97 36.10
CA LEU A 21 -17.92 -5.86 36.04
C LEU A 21 -17.42 -5.83 34.60
N GLY A 22 -17.94 -4.90 33.79
CA GLY A 22 -17.33 -4.58 32.51
C GLY A 22 -15.83 -4.31 32.72
N SER A 23 -15.01 -4.57 31.70
CA SER A 23 -13.60 -4.15 31.72
C SER A 23 -13.51 -2.70 32.21
N PRO A 24 -12.53 -2.37 33.07
CA PRO A 24 -12.33 -0.99 33.48
C PRO A 24 -12.27 -0.11 32.23
N LYS A 25 -13.10 0.93 32.16
CA LYS A 25 -13.10 1.85 31.02
C LYS A 25 -11.69 2.39 30.81
N LYS A 26 -11.29 2.50 29.54
CA LYS A 26 -9.99 3.11 29.23
C LYS A 26 -9.97 4.55 29.72
N THR A 27 -8.83 5.00 30.23
CA THR A 27 -8.71 6.30 30.88
C THR A 27 -7.46 7.02 30.41
N CYS A 28 -7.61 8.29 30.07
CA CYS A 28 -6.51 9.17 29.69
C CYS A 28 -5.59 9.49 30.88
N PRO A 29 -4.29 9.73 30.63
CA PRO A 29 -3.37 10.34 31.60
C PRO A 29 -3.84 11.74 32.05
N ASP A 30 -3.20 12.27 33.09
CA ASP A 30 -3.42 13.66 33.49
C ASP A 30 -2.99 14.63 32.37
N LYS A 31 -3.88 15.55 32.01
CA LYS A 31 -3.69 16.49 30.90
C LYS A 31 -2.48 17.41 31.08
N GLY A 32 -2.13 17.77 32.31
CA GLY A 32 -0.98 18.61 32.61
C GLY A 32 0.34 17.89 32.35
N ASP A 33 0.40 16.62 32.71
CA ASP A 33 1.62 15.79 32.58
C ASP A 33 1.96 15.50 31.12
N ILE A 34 0.93 15.30 30.27
CA ILE A 34 1.08 14.98 28.85
C ILE A 34 1.04 16.20 27.92
N SER A 35 0.84 17.43 28.42
CA SER A 35 0.88 18.64 27.58
C SER A 35 2.24 18.76 26.89
N PRO A 36 2.33 19.09 25.59
CA PRO A 36 1.30 19.62 24.70
C PRO A 36 0.46 18.56 23.97
N CYS A 37 0.73 17.26 24.17
CA CYS A 37 -0.12 16.21 23.61
C CYS A 37 -1.51 16.21 24.25
N LEU A 38 -2.48 15.69 23.51
CA LEU A 38 -3.87 15.56 23.91
C LEU A 38 -4.28 14.09 23.85
N CYS A 39 -4.77 13.56 24.96
CA CYS A 39 -5.44 12.28 24.99
C CYS A 39 -6.95 12.47 24.79
N LEU A 40 -7.52 11.75 23.83
CA LEU A 40 -8.95 11.75 23.51
C LEU A 40 -9.53 10.36 23.80
N TYR A 41 -10.68 10.31 24.46
CA TYR A 41 -11.41 9.08 24.75
C TYR A 41 -12.72 9.04 23.96
N ASP A 42 -12.93 7.99 23.15
CA ASP A 42 -14.19 7.74 22.45
C ASP A 42 -15.07 6.79 23.29
N GLU A 43 -16.14 7.33 23.88
CA GLU A 43 -17.06 6.55 24.71
C GLU A 43 -17.82 5.46 23.96
N LYS A 44 -18.01 5.60 22.63
CA LYS A 44 -18.78 4.64 21.83
C LYS A 44 -17.97 3.40 21.50
N GLN A 45 -16.67 3.59 21.28
CA GLN A 45 -15.74 2.54 20.89
C GLN A 45 -14.88 2.05 22.06
N ASP A 46 -14.90 2.76 23.20
CA ASP A 46 -14.01 2.52 24.34
C ASP A 46 -12.52 2.53 23.91
N THR A 47 -12.16 3.53 23.11
CA THR A 47 -10.81 3.71 22.54
C THR A 47 -10.16 5.01 23.03
N LEU A 48 -8.82 5.02 22.99
CA LEU A 48 -8.00 6.19 23.33
C LEU A 48 -7.14 6.58 22.13
N THR A 49 -7.05 7.87 21.86
CA THR A 49 -6.17 8.45 20.84
C THR A 49 -5.21 9.45 21.49
N MET A 50 -3.94 9.40 21.13
CA MET A 50 -2.93 10.38 21.52
C MET A 50 -2.60 11.27 20.32
N ASP A 51 -2.92 12.55 20.41
CA ASP A 51 -2.50 13.57 19.45
C ASP A 51 -1.29 14.33 20.01
N CYS A 52 -0.14 14.18 19.36
CA CYS A 52 1.12 14.84 19.71
C CYS A 52 1.60 15.83 18.63
N SER A 53 0.69 16.30 17.77
CA SER A 53 1.00 17.23 16.68
C SER A 53 1.66 18.53 17.15
N ALA A 54 1.34 18.98 18.36
CA ALA A 54 1.83 20.23 18.95
C ALA A 54 3.20 20.13 19.64
N VAL A 55 3.84 18.96 19.66
CA VAL A 55 5.17 18.78 20.25
C VAL A 55 6.22 19.56 19.45
N THR A 56 7.19 20.17 20.14
CA THR A 56 8.17 21.09 19.56
C THR A 56 9.61 20.57 19.60
N SER A 57 9.84 19.37 20.14
CA SER A 57 11.14 18.68 20.12
C SER A 57 10.98 17.20 20.44
N GLU A 58 11.98 16.39 20.08
CA GLU A 58 12.06 14.98 20.46
C GLU A 58 12.06 14.81 21.99
N ASP A 59 12.79 15.67 22.72
CA ASP A 59 12.86 15.63 24.19
C ASP A 59 11.49 15.89 24.83
N GLU A 60 10.67 16.77 24.24
CA GLU A 60 9.31 17.01 24.70
C GLU A 60 8.38 15.82 24.42
N LEU A 61 8.55 15.12 23.29
CA LEU A 61 7.83 13.89 22.98
C LEU A 61 8.15 12.80 24.01
N GLU A 62 9.43 12.53 24.24
CA GLU A 62 9.89 11.57 25.25
C GLU A 62 9.34 11.90 26.64
N ARG A 63 9.43 13.18 27.05
CA ARG A 63 8.93 13.63 28.36
C ARG A 63 7.45 13.30 28.52
N VAL A 64 6.61 13.50 27.50
CA VAL A 64 5.17 13.18 27.57
C VAL A 64 4.95 11.72 27.95
N PHE A 65 5.71 10.81 27.35
CA PHE A 65 5.57 9.37 27.60
C PHE A 65 6.23 8.88 28.90
N THR A 66 6.92 9.76 29.65
CA THR A 66 7.33 9.49 31.04
C THR A 66 6.22 9.70 32.08
N ALA A 67 5.07 10.28 31.68
CA ALA A 67 3.93 10.48 32.56
C ALA A 67 3.32 9.14 33.04
N ASP A 68 2.42 9.20 34.01
CA ASP A 68 1.64 8.04 34.43
C ASP A 68 0.49 7.79 33.43
N PHE A 69 0.53 6.64 32.77
CA PHE A 69 -0.48 6.22 31.78
C PHE A 69 -1.36 5.12 32.39
N PRO A 70 -2.61 5.42 32.81
CA PRO A 70 -3.51 4.42 33.40
C PRO A 70 -3.87 3.28 32.45
N SER A 71 -3.85 3.56 31.15
CA SER A 71 -4.00 2.60 30.06
C SER A 71 -2.74 2.65 29.20
N LYS A 72 -2.20 1.49 28.80
CA LYS A 72 -1.01 1.38 27.96
C LYS A 72 -1.32 1.06 26.49
N HIS A 73 -2.57 0.72 26.18
CA HIS A 73 -3.01 0.33 24.84
C HIS A 73 -3.98 1.37 24.28
N PHE A 74 -3.54 2.05 23.25
CA PHE A 74 -4.26 3.09 22.55
C PHE A 74 -4.68 2.59 21.18
N GLU A 75 -5.75 3.14 20.66
CA GLU A 75 -6.16 2.89 19.28
C GLU A 75 -5.21 3.60 18.30
N MET A 76 -4.80 4.83 18.63
CA MET A 76 -4.10 5.65 17.65
C MET A 76 -3.09 6.59 18.29
N PHE A 77 -1.89 6.61 17.73
CA PHE A 77 -0.94 7.70 17.87
C PHE A 77 -1.06 8.59 16.65
N PHE A 78 -1.16 9.89 16.86
CA PHE A 78 -1.42 10.87 15.82
C PHE A 78 -0.42 12.04 15.92
N MET A 79 0.26 12.35 14.82
CA MET A 79 1.14 13.52 14.70
C MET A 79 1.06 14.09 13.28
N GLU A 80 0.31 15.18 13.11
CA GLU A 80 0.09 15.80 11.80
C GLU A 80 0.74 17.19 11.74
N MET A 81 1.31 17.57 10.59
CA MET A 81 1.89 18.90 10.36
C MET A 81 2.97 19.28 11.38
N ASN A 82 3.63 18.28 11.99
CA ASN A 82 4.68 18.52 12.96
C ASN A 82 5.98 18.91 12.25
N ASN A 83 6.44 20.13 12.49
CA ASN A 83 7.62 20.70 11.83
C ASN A 83 8.89 20.68 12.71
N TYR A 84 8.88 19.88 13.79
CA TYR A 84 9.94 19.92 14.79
C TYR A 84 10.62 18.57 15.01
N VAL A 85 9.82 17.50 15.17
CA VAL A 85 10.31 16.15 15.46
C VAL A 85 10.86 15.53 14.18
N LYS A 86 12.18 15.32 14.15
CA LYS A 86 12.89 14.72 13.02
C LYS A 86 13.18 13.24 13.25
N VAL A 87 13.25 12.80 14.50
CA VAL A 87 13.56 11.41 14.83
C VAL A 87 12.59 10.88 15.88
N LEU A 88 11.95 9.74 15.59
CA LEU A 88 11.34 8.92 16.63
C LEU A 88 12.46 8.05 17.21
N ARG A 89 12.91 8.42 18.41
CA ARG A 89 14.02 7.74 19.09
C ARG A 89 13.57 6.42 19.71
N ASN A 90 14.52 5.53 19.96
CA ASN A 90 14.31 4.26 20.63
C ASN A 90 13.54 4.46 21.94
N ASN A 91 12.53 3.61 22.16
CA ASN A 91 11.71 3.61 23.37
C ASN A 91 10.93 4.92 23.64
N VAL A 92 10.71 5.78 22.63
CA VAL A 92 10.04 7.09 22.80
C VAL A 92 8.65 6.99 23.43
N PHE A 93 7.91 5.90 23.18
CA PHE A 93 6.58 5.69 23.73
C PHE A 93 6.55 5.04 25.11
N ASN A 94 7.73 4.71 25.68
CA ASN A 94 7.89 4.17 27.03
C ASN A 94 6.81 3.10 27.37
N GLN A 95 6.79 2.06 26.55
CA GLN A 95 5.89 0.90 26.67
C GLN A 95 4.39 1.15 26.39
N VAL A 96 4.01 2.36 25.98
CA VAL A 96 2.68 2.62 25.43
C VAL A 96 2.63 2.09 24.00
N THR A 97 1.61 1.30 23.67
CA THR A 97 1.39 0.77 22.32
C THR A 97 0.14 1.31 21.67
N PHE A 98 0.18 1.38 20.35
CA PHE A 98 -0.89 1.90 19.51
C PHE A 98 -1.26 0.86 18.46
N VAL A 99 -2.56 0.71 18.18
CA VAL A 99 -3.01 -0.09 17.03
C VAL A 99 -2.53 0.56 15.73
N LYS A 100 -2.61 1.89 15.67
CA LYS A 100 -2.28 2.68 14.48
C LYS A 100 -1.32 3.81 14.80
N TYR A 101 -0.27 3.93 13.99
CA TYR A 101 0.65 5.07 14.01
C TYR A 101 0.38 5.94 12.79
N TRP A 102 -0.13 7.14 13.03
CA TRP A 102 -0.60 8.08 12.01
C TRP A 102 0.25 9.36 12.07
N VAL A 103 1.28 9.44 11.24
CA VAL A 103 2.24 10.55 11.21
C VAL A 103 2.35 11.11 9.79
N TYR A 104 1.80 12.30 9.55
CA TYR A 104 1.65 12.85 8.19
C TYR A 104 2.06 14.31 8.10
N TYR A 105 2.48 14.72 6.89
CA TYR A 105 2.78 16.11 6.55
C TYR A 105 3.83 16.74 7.47
N GLY A 106 4.78 15.94 7.96
CA GLY A 106 5.76 16.33 8.97
C GLY A 106 7.16 16.52 8.39
N VAL A 107 8.15 16.58 9.30
CA VAL A 107 9.57 16.66 8.96
C VAL A 107 10.36 15.45 9.42
N LEU A 108 9.70 14.33 9.71
CA LEU A 108 10.35 13.13 10.25
C LEU A 108 11.36 12.59 9.24
N GLU A 109 12.61 12.39 9.66
CA GLU A 109 13.74 11.94 8.83
C GLU A 109 14.10 10.48 9.09
N SER A 110 13.84 9.97 10.30
CA SER A 110 14.07 8.56 10.65
C SER A 110 13.23 8.09 11.83
N ILE A 111 13.04 6.77 11.88
CA ILE A 111 12.44 6.05 13.00
C ILE A 111 13.49 5.03 13.44
N GLU A 112 13.94 5.10 14.69
CA GLU A 112 14.93 4.17 15.22
C GLU A 112 14.29 2.79 15.50
N ASP A 113 15.11 1.73 15.50
CA ASP A 113 14.65 0.34 15.50
C ASP A 113 13.64 0.01 16.62
N GLU A 114 13.92 0.47 17.84
CA GLU A 114 13.10 0.22 19.03
C GLU A 114 12.07 1.35 19.28
N ALA A 115 11.86 2.25 18.33
CA ALA A 115 10.97 3.39 18.54
C ALA A 115 9.49 2.96 18.58
N LEU A 116 9.13 1.95 17.78
CA LEU A 116 7.76 1.42 17.69
C LEU A 116 7.56 0.13 18.51
N GLU A 117 8.65 -0.39 19.09
CA GLU A 117 8.60 -1.51 20.03
C GLU A 117 7.90 -1.06 21.33
N GLY A 118 6.95 -1.86 21.79
CA GLY A 118 6.24 -1.58 23.04
C GLY A 118 5.84 -2.86 23.74
N ASN A 119 4.88 -2.77 24.65
CA ASN A 119 4.50 -3.94 25.47
C ASN A 119 3.77 -5.05 24.70
N ASP A 120 3.30 -4.79 23.48
CA ASP A 120 2.44 -5.68 22.71
C ASP A 120 2.51 -5.33 21.22
N GLU A 121 3.53 -5.87 20.53
CA GLU A 121 3.78 -5.65 19.10
C GLU A 121 2.70 -6.30 18.23
N ASP A 122 2.08 -7.37 18.73
CA ASP A 122 0.93 -8.04 18.09
C ASP A 122 -0.34 -7.18 18.11
N TYR A 123 -0.30 -5.98 18.70
CA TYR A 123 -1.42 -5.03 18.68
C TYR A 123 -1.35 -4.07 17.49
N VAL A 124 -0.18 -3.89 16.87
CA VAL A 124 0.03 -2.93 15.78
C VAL A 124 -0.54 -3.49 14.48
N THR A 125 -1.45 -2.75 13.85
CA THR A 125 -2.07 -3.16 12.58
C THR A 125 -1.73 -2.22 11.42
N ASP A 126 -1.46 -0.94 11.70
CA ASP A 126 -1.24 0.09 10.67
C ASP A 126 -0.06 0.99 11.03
N LEU A 127 0.94 1.04 10.16
CA LEU A 127 2.07 1.96 10.22
C LEU A 127 1.96 2.97 9.06
N GLU A 128 1.53 4.19 9.35
CA GLU A 128 1.25 5.23 8.36
C GLU A 128 2.11 6.48 8.62
N PHE A 129 3.16 6.62 7.84
CA PHE A 129 4.20 7.65 7.95
C PHE A 129 4.37 8.44 6.64
N HIS A 130 3.27 8.82 6.00
CA HIS A 130 3.31 9.46 4.68
C HIS A 130 3.73 10.93 4.76
N ASP A 131 4.15 11.51 3.64
CA ASP A 131 4.41 12.95 3.52
C ASP A 131 5.39 13.48 4.58
N ASN A 132 6.53 12.79 4.72
CA ASN A 132 7.61 13.13 5.63
C ASN A 132 8.96 13.14 4.86
N ASN A 133 10.08 13.21 5.57
CA ASN A 133 11.43 13.21 5.00
C ASN A 133 12.17 11.89 5.30
N ILE A 134 11.46 10.79 5.51
CA ILE A 134 12.05 9.55 6.04
C ILE A 134 13.03 8.99 5.02
N GLN A 135 14.29 8.86 5.43
CA GLN A 135 15.37 8.27 4.64
C GLN A 135 15.72 6.86 5.13
N VAL A 136 15.46 6.59 6.41
CA VAL A 136 15.84 5.34 7.07
C VAL A 136 14.66 4.85 7.91
N PHE A 137 14.21 3.64 7.61
CA PHE A 137 13.32 2.80 8.40
C PHE A 137 13.83 1.36 8.28
N ASN A 138 13.80 0.59 9.36
CA ASN A 138 14.22 -0.80 9.36
C ASN A 138 13.05 -1.70 8.99
N PHE A 139 12.86 -1.93 7.69
CA PHE A 139 11.79 -2.79 7.18
C PHE A 139 11.98 -4.27 7.52
N GLN A 140 13.15 -4.67 8.02
CA GLN A 140 13.41 -6.05 8.41
C GLN A 140 12.77 -6.41 9.74
N SER A 141 12.45 -5.43 10.60
CA SER A 141 11.78 -5.67 11.89
C SER A 141 10.26 -5.84 11.76
N LEU A 142 9.73 -5.84 10.54
CA LEU A 142 8.28 -5.99 10.32
C LEU A 142 7.73 -7.35 10.74
N ASP A 143 8.58 -8.36 10.84
CA ASP A 143 8.24 -9.70 11.32
C ASP A 143 7.92 -9.72 12.82
N ASN A 144 8.34 -8.70 13.57
CA ASN A 144 7.97 -8.50 14.97
C ASN A 144 6.48 -8.12 15.13
N PHE A 145 5.87 -7.46 14.15
CA PHE A 145 4.48 -7.01 14.21
C PHE A 145 3.53 -8.06 13.65
N GLY A 146 3.18 -9.08 14.45
CA GLY A 146 2.37 -10.22 14.02
C GLY A 146 0.97 -9.87 13.50
N SER A 147 0.42 -8.72 13.91
CA SER A 147 -0.89 -8.24 13.45
C SER A 147 -0.83 -7.14 12.39
N LEU A 148 0.35 -6.84 11.81
CA LEU A 148 0.48 -5.79 10.82
C LEU A 148 -0.31 -6.13 9.55
N ARG A 149 -1.07 -5.16 9.03
CA ARG A 149 -1.90 -5.28 7.82
C ARG A 149 -1.64 -4.17 6.82
N TYR A 150 -1.20 -3.00 7.27
CA TYR A 150 -0.99 -1.82 6.44
C TYR A 150 0.36 -1.17 6.73
N ILE A 151 1.10 -0.86 5.66
CA ILE A 151 2.28 0.01 5.70
C ILE A 151 2.11 1.08 4.66
N GLY A 152 2.26 2.33 5.09
CA GLY A 152 2.21 3.50 4.25
C GLY A 152 3.35 4.48 4.53
N PHE A 153 4.27 4.60 3.59
CA PHE A 153 5.42 5.50 3.64
C PHE A 153 5.50 6.32 2.33
N ASN A 154 4.36 6.56 1.66
CA ASN A 154 4.35 7.38 0.44
C ASN A 154 4.94 8.76 0.71
N HIS A 155 5.52 9.39 -0.32
CA HIS A 155 6.06 10.75 -0.23
C HIS A 155 7.10 10.90 0.88
N ASN A 156 8.13 10.04 0.84
CA ASN A 156 9.30 10.12 1.71
C ASN A 156 10.59 10.19 0.86
N SER A 157 11.73 9.95 1.49
CA SER A 157 13.06 10.02 0.86
C SER A 157 13.80 8.69 0.94
N LEU A 158 13.09 7.56 0.91
CA LEU A 158 13.70 6.23 0.93
C LEU A 158 14.47 5.98 -0.39
N THR A 159 15.79 5.81 -0.31
CA THR A 159 16.67 5.69 -1.49
C THR A 159 17.08 4.25 -1.79
N THR A 160 16.68 3.27 -0.99
CA THR A 160 17.09 1.88 -1.17
C THR A 160 15.99 0.93 -0.70
N TRP A 161 15.66 -0.05 -1.54
CA TRP A 161 14.76 -1.13 -1.16
C TRP A 161 15.39 -2.01 -0.08
N GLN A 162 14.62 -2.30 0.97
CA GLN A 162 15.01 -3.23 2.01
C GLN A 162 14.14 -4.49 1.97
N PRO A 163 14.69 -5.68 2.25
CA PRO A 163 13.89 -6.90 2.39
C PRO A 163 12.85 -6.74 3.49
N MET A 164 11.63 -7.20 3.21
CA MET A 164 10.50 -7.18 4.14
C MET A 164 10.00 -8.61 4.35
N GLU A 165 9.58 -8.92 5.57
CA GLU A 165 8.86 -10.14 5.90
C GLU A 165 7.66 -9.75 6.77
N SER A 166 6.47 -10.12 6.31
CA SER A 166 5.25 -9.93 7.08
C SER A 166 4.18 -10.88 6.54
N PRO A 167 3.76 -11.89 7.33
CA PRO A 167 2.88 -12.94 6.85
C PRO A 167 1.48 -12.44 6.51
N ASP A 168 1.06 -11.34 7.13
CA ASP A 168 -0.31 -10.84 7.07
C ASP A 168 -0.45 -9.44 6.44
N LEU A 169 0.64 -8.81 5.99
CA LEU A 169 0.59 -7.50 5.34
C LEU A 169 -0.26 -7.57 4.08
N LYS A 170 -1.29 -6.70 4.02
CA LYS A 170 -2.26 -6.64 2.92
C LYS A 170 -1.99 -5.48 1.98
N ILE A 171 -1.55 -4.34 2.51
CA ILE A 171 -1.41 -3.10 1.75
C ILE A 171 0.00 -2.57 1.97
N LEU A 172 0.72 -2.39 0.85
CA LEU A 172 2.05 -1.81 0.83
C LEU A 172 2.05 -0.54 -0.02
N GLU A 173 2.24 0.58 0.65
CA GLU A 173 2.25 1.92 0.06
C GLU A 173 3.63 2.56 0.23
N LEU A 174 4.45 2.51 -0.82
CA LEU A 174 5.81 3.06 -0.84
C LEU A 174 6.04 4.04 -2.01
N GLY A 175 4.97 4.50 -2.65
CA GLY A 175 5.00 5.43 -3.77
C GLY A 175 5.77 6.72 -3.46
N PHE A 176 6.25 7.39 -4.51
CA PHE A 176 6.99 8.64 -4.39
C PHE A 176 8.25 8.55 -3.50
N ASN A 177 8.93 7.41 -3.51
CA ASN A 177 10.24 7.22 -2.87
C ASN A 177 11.31 6.84 -3.91
N PRO A 178 12.46 7.53 -3.97
CA PRO A 178 13.43 7.35 -5.05
C PRO A 178 14.36 6.14 -4.84
N PHE A 179 13.83 4.96 -4.49
CA PHE A 179 14.65 3.77 -4.24
C PHE A 179 15.08 3.02 -5.51
N GLY A 180 14.49 3.33 -6.67
CA GLY A 180 14.84 2.68 -7.94
C GLY A 180 14.43 1.22 -7.99
N ASP A 181 15.14 0.41 -8.77
CA ASP A 181 14.70 -0.95 -9.11
C ASP A 181 14.62 -1.91 -7.92
N LEU A 182 13.63 -2.81 -8.00
CA LEU A 182 13.39 -3.85 -7.01
C LEU A 182 14.32 -5.06 -7.21
N PRO A 183 14.84 -5.67 -6.14
CA PRO A 183 15.46 -6.99 -6.24
C PRO A 183 14.42 -8.05 -6.69
N ALA A 184 14.87 -9.13 -7.32
CA ALA A 184 13.98 -10.15 -7.89
C ALA A 184 13.04 -10.81 -6.86
N ASN A 185 13.45 -10.86 -5.59
CA ASN A 185 12.70 -11.43 -4.48
C ASN A 185 12.06 -10.39 -3.56
N ALA A 186 11.96 -9.12 -3.99
CA ALA A 186 11.50 -7.98 -3.19
C ALA A 186 10.21 -8.25 -2.40
N LEU A 187 9.25 -8.96 -3.01
CA LEU A 187 7.90 -9.14 -2.48
C LEU A 187 7.59 -10.59 -2.08
N GLN A 188 8.56 -11.51 -2.17
CA GLN A 188 8.29 -12.96 -2.01
C GLN A 188 7.86 -13.36 -0.60
N ASN A 189 8.23 -12.58 0.41
CA ASN A 189 7.94 -12.85 1.83
C ASN A 189 6.72 -12.05 2.34
N LEU A 190 5.84 -11.61 1.43
CA LEU A 190 4.63 -10.85 1.73
C LEU A 190 3.39 -11.55 1.14
N PRO A 191 3.08 -12.78 1.59
CA PRO A 191 2.13 -13.67 0.89
C PRO A 191 0.67 -13.19 0.92
N ALA A 192 0.33 -12.32 1.88
CA ALA A 192 -1.03 -11.79 2.07
C ALA A 192 -1.30 -10.49 1.30
N LEU A 193 -0.35 -9.98 0.49
CA LEU A 193 -0.54 -8.71 -0.22
C LEU A 193 -1.75 -8.74 -1.14
N GLU A 194 -2.57 -7.71 -0.99
CA GLU A 194 -3.76 -7.41 -1.79
C GLU A 194 -3.52 -6.18 -2.67
N TRP A 195 -2.87 -5.14 -2.15
CA TRP A 195 -2.55 -3.90 -2.87
C TRP A 195 -1.09 -3.49 -2.74
N ILE A 196 -0.51 -3.09 -3.88
CA ILE A 196 0.88 -2.61 -3.98
C ILE A 196 0.87 -1.27 -4.70
N HIS A 197 1.41 -0.24 -4.05
CA HIS A 197 1.58 1.11 -4.59
C HIS A 197 3.07 1.45 -4.64
N LEU A 198 3.61 1.50 -5.86
CA LEU A 198 5.03 1.76 -6.17
C LEU A 198 5.17 2.80 -7.28
N GLU A 199 4.20 3.70 -7.39
CA GLU A 199 4.21 4.81 -8.33
C GLU A 199 5.38 5.77 -8.05
N LYS A 200 5.97 6.32 -9.12
CA LYS A 200 7.02 7.35 -9.01
C LYS A 200 8.21 6.98 -8.12
N CYS A 201 8.58 5.70 -8.08
CA CYS A 201 9.75 5.23 -7.34
C CYS A 201 11.06 5.24 -8.14
N GLY A 202 10.98 5.54 -9.44
CA GLY A 202 12.12 5.54 -10.35
C GLY A 202 12.47 4.14 -10.88
N LEU A 203 11.49 3.22 -10.92
CA LEU A 203 11.67 1.89 -11.48
C LEU A 203 11.99 1.99 -12.98
N THR A 204 13.07 1.35 -13.42
CA THR A 204 13.48 1.26 -14.82
C THR A 204 13.20 -0.11 -15.43
N TYR A 205 13.10 -1.15 -14.59
CA TYR A 205 12.71 -2.49 -15.00
C TYR A 205 11.93 -3.24 -13.92
N LEU A 206 11.19 -4.28 -14.33
CA LEU A 206 10.58 -5.26 -13.43
C LEU A 206 11.19 -6.63 -13.70
N ASN A 207 11.52 -7.36 -12.64
CA ASN A 207 11.98 -8.73 -12.78
C ASN A 207 10.81 -9.64 -13.17
N GLY A 208 11.11 -10.65 -13.99
CA GLY A 208 10.14 -11.71 -14.26
C GLY A 208 9.74 -12.40 -12.94
N GLY A 209 8.45 -12.52 -12.69
CA GLY A 209 7.92 -13.11 -11.47
C GLY A 209 8.02 -12.25 -10.21
N THR A 210 8.25 -10.93 -10.33
CA THR A 210 8.20 -9.99 -9.19
C THR A 210 6.91 -10.15 -8.35
N PHE A 211 5.78 -10.45 -9.00
CA PHE A 211 4.48 -10.63 -8.35
C PHE A 211 4.04 -12.09 -8.21
N SER A 212 4.92 -13.05 -8.50
CA SER A 212 4.56 -14.47 -8.44
C SER A 212 4.26 -14.92 -7.02
N ASN A 213 3.28 -15.82 -6.89
CA ASN A 213 2.79 -16.38 -5.62
C ASN A 213 2.10 -15.39 -4.66
N LEU A 214 1.87 -14.14 -5.09
CA LEU A 214 1.01 -13.20 -4.38
C LEU A 214 -0.45 -13.54 -4.67
N ASN A 215 -0.95 -14.60 -4.04
CA ASN A 215 -2.24 -15.25 -4.37
C ASN A 215 -3.48 -14.42 -4.00
N HIS A 216 -3.29 -13.36 -3.22
CA HIS A 216 -4.35 -12.44 -2.78
C HIS A 216 -4.32 -11.11 -3.53
N LEU A 217 -3.33 -10.89 -4.40
CA LEU A 217 -3.11 -9.62 -5.06
C LEU A 217 -4.31 -9.23 -5.93
N VAL A 218 -4.79 -8.00 -5.77
CA VAL A 218 -5.94 -7.44 -6.48
C VAL A 218 -5.51 -6.30 -7.40
N HIS A 219 -4.52 -5.52 -6.96
CA HIS A 219 -4.14 -4.25 -7.58
C HIS A 219 -2.64 -3.99 -7.48
N VAL A 220 -2.05 -3.50 -8.56
CA VAL A 220 -0.66 -3.03 -8.61
C VAL A 220 -0.63 -1.68 -9.31
N ASP A 221 -0.12 -0.67 -8.59
CA ASP A 221 0.14 0.65 -9.12
C ASP A 221 1.64 0.89 -9.35
N LEU A 222 2.00 1.22 -10.59
CA LEU A 222 3.35 1.44 -11.07
C LEU A 222 3.46 2.71 -11.92
N TYR A 223 2.46 3.60 -11.87
CA TYR A 223 2.45 4.78 -12.74
C TYR A 223 3.62 5.72 -12.44
N GLY A 224 3.99 6.56 -13.40
CA GLY A 224 4.99 7.62 -13.18
C GLY A 224 6.42 7.09 -12.94
N ASN A 225 6.71 5.85 -13.33
CA ASN A 225 8.04 5.27 -13.28
C ASN A 225 8.79 5.47 -14.61
N GLN A 226 9.91 4.78 -14.80
CA GLN A 226 10.76 4.86 -15.99
C GLN A 226 10.82 3.51 -16.73
N LEU A 227 9.77 2.70 -16.59
CA LEU A 227 9.69 1.38 -17.22
C LEU A 227 9.66 1.53 -18.74
N ARG A 228 10.44 0.72 -19.45
CA ARG A 228 10.50 0.74 -20.92
C ARG A 228 9.84 -0.47 -21.59
N LYS A 229 9.87 -1.62 -20.92
CA LYS A 229 9.42 -2.89 -21.49
C LYS A 229 8.64 -3.69 -20.48
N ILE A 230 7.58 -4.34 -20.94
CA ILE A 230 6.84 -5.33 -20.16
C ILE A 230 7.01 -6.69 -20.85
N PHE A 231 7.56 -7.66 -20.12
CA PHE A 231 7.82 -9.01 -20.62
C PHE A 231 6.69 -9.97 -20.26
N SER A 232 6.57 -11.04 -21.05
CA SER A 232 5.58 -12.12 -20.90
C SER A 232 5.59 -12.78 -19.53
N ASN A 233 6.69 -12.71 -18.79
CA ASN A 233 6.84 -13.29 -17.46
C ASN A 233 6.65 -12.30 -16.30
N THR A 234 6.32 -11.04 -16.56
CA THR A 234 6.18 -10.00 -15.51
C THR A 234 5.02 -10.31 -14.58
N PHE A 235 3.84 -10.61 -15.15
CA PHE A 235 2.59 -10.88 -14.43
C PHE A 235 2.21 -12.38 -14.43
N ASN A 236 3.18 -13.27 -14.69
CA ASN A 236 2.94 -14.71 -14.67
C ASN A 236 2.65 -15.22 -13.25
N SER A 237 1.70 -16.15 -13.15
CA SER A 237 1.31 -16.78 -11.88
C SER A 237 0.89 -15.77 -10.80
N ILE A 238 0.29 -14.66 -11.23
CA ILE A 238 -0.37 -13.70 -10.35
C ILE A 238 -1.72 -14.22 -9.87
N SER A 239 -2.25 -13.61 -8.81
CA SER A 239 -3.55 -13.91 -8.21
C SER A 239 -4.70 -13.98 -9.23
N PRO A 240 -5.63 -14.95 -9.07
CA PRO A 240 -6.85 -15.02 -9.88
C PRO A 240 -7.84 -13.89 -9.55
N ASN A 241 -7.61 -13.09 -8.51
CA ASN A 241 -8.44 -11.93 -8.16
C ASN A 241 -7.85 -10.60 -8.68
N PHE A 242 -6.78 -10.66 -9.48
CA PHE A 242 -6.08 -9.47 -9.95
C PHE A 242 -6.87 -8.74 -11.05
N THR A 243 -7.22 -7.48 -10.81
CA THR A 243 -8.20 -6.75 -11.63
C THR A 243 -7.62 -5.56 -12.39
N GLY A 244 -6.53 -4.94 -11.93
CA GLY A 244 -6.03 -3.68 -12.50
C GLY A 244 -4.52 -3.58 -12.53
N ILE A 245 -4.00 -3.12 -13.68
CA ILE A 245 -2.60 -2.77 -13.90
C ILE A 245 -2.51 -1.29 -14.29
N TYR A 246 -1.75 -0.50 -13.53
CA TYR A 246 -1.56 0.93 -13.79
C TYR A 246 -0.11 1.20 -14.17
N LEU A 247 0.13 1.41 -15.46
CA LEU A 247 1.45 1.59 -16.07
C LEU A 247 1.56 2.93 -16.81
N HIS A 248 0.60 3.83 -16.63
CA HIS A 248 0.62 5.13 -17.28
C HIS A 248 1.77 6.02 -16.81
N ASP A 249 2.08 7.07 -17.56
CA ASP A 249 3.19 7.99 -17.27
C ASP A 249 4.55 7.26 -17.12
N ASN A 250 4.78 6.22 -17.92
CA ASN A 250 6.06 5.51 -17.99
C ASN A 250 6.74 5.79 -19.33
N LEU A 251 7.80 5.03 -19.66
CA LEU A 251 8.54 5.14 -20.91
C LEU A 251 8.35 3.89 -21.78
N ILE A 252 7.20 3.21 -21.65
CA ILE A 252 6.97 1.90 -22.25
C ILE A 252 6.85 2.04 -23.75
N ASP A 253 7.77 1.41 -24.49
CA ASP A 253 7.80 1.37 -25.95
C ASP A 253 7.55 -0.03 -26.52
N TYR A 254 7.49 -1.05 -25.64
CA TYR A 254 7.30 -2.43 -26.03
C TYR A 254 6.60 -3.26 -24.95
N VAL A 255 5.62 -4.04 -25.38
CA VAL A 255 4.94 -5.06 -24.57
C VAL A 255 5.00 -6.39 -25.32
N GLU A 256 5.59 -7.39 -24.69
CA GLU A 256 5.70 -8.73 -25.27
C GLU A 256 4.31 -9.41 -25.35
N PRO A 257 3.99 -10.11 -26.46
CA PRO A 257 2.78 -10.92 -26.54
C PRO A 257 2.66 -11.88 -25.35
N GLY A 258 1.50 -11.88 -24.70
CA GLY A 258 1.27 -12.68 -23.49
C GLY A 258 1.76 -12.05 -22.18
N ALA A 259 2.19 -10.78 -22.16
CA ALA A 259 2.52 -10.07 -20.91
C ALA A 259 1.34 -9.91 -19.94
N PHE A 260 0.11 -9.92 -20.44
CA PHE A 260 -1.10 -9.68 -19.67
C PHE A 260 -2.03 -10.89 -19.67
N THR A 261 -1.52 -12.09 -19.37
CA THR A 261 -2.32 -13.31 -19.29
C THR A 261 -2.97 -13.47 -17.91
N VAL A 262 -4.03 -12.70 -17.65
CA VAL A 262 -4.81 -12.76 -16.39
C VAL A 262 -6.30 -12.69 -16.69
N ASP A 263 -7.02 -13.79 -16.46
CA ASP A 263 -8.44 -13.93 -16.83
C ASP A 263 -9.38 -12.97 -16.09
N SER A 264 -9.02 -12.55 -14.88
CA SER A 264 -9.82 -11.64 -14.05
C SER A 264 -9.54 -10.16 -14.29
N LEU A 265 -8.58 -9.83 -15.16
CA LEU A 265 -8.19 -8.47 -15.46
C LEU A 265 -9.38 -7.67 -16.02
N LYS A 266 -9.48 -6.42 -15.59
CA LYS A 266 -10.55 -5.49 -16.00
C LYS A 266 -10.00 -4.21 -16.58
N THR A 267 -8.79 -3.81 -16.19
CA THR A 267 -8.22 -2.54 -16.63
C THR A 267 -6.71 -2.65 -16.80
N VAL A 268 -6.22 -2.12 -17.92
CA VAL A 268 -4.81 -1.90 -18.18
C VAL A 268 -4.63 -0.45 -18.60
N SER A 269 -3.98 0.33 -17.73
CA SER A 269 -3.73 1.75 -17.97
C SER A 269 -2.36 1.93 -18.60
N MET A 270 -2.31 2.33 -19.87
CA MET A 270 -1.08 2.52 -20.64
C MET A 270 -0.96 3.93 -21.25
N HIS A 271 -1.83 4.86 -20.86
CA HIS A 271 -1.76 6.24 -21.36
C HIS A 271 -0.42 6.91 -21.00
N ASP A 272 -0.06 7.94 -21.77
CA ASP A 272 1.16 8.73 -21.58
C ASP A 272 2.42 7.85 -21.49
N ASN A 273 2.56 6.92 -22.44
CA ASN A 273 3.73 6.09 -22.68
C ASN A 273 4.32 6.36 -24.08
N LEU A 274 5.18 5.48 -24.58
CA LEU A 274 5.89 5.61 -25.85
C LEU A 274 5.50 4.55 -26.89
N MET A 275 4.30 3.97 -26.78
CA MET A 275 3.83 2.95 -27.73
C MET A 275 3.61 3.57 -29.11
N GLU A 276 4.25 2.99 -30.14
CA GLU A 276 4.04 3.38 -31.53
C GLU A 276 3.05 2.46 -32.27
N THR A 277 2.83 1.24 -31.79
CA THR A 277 1.94 0.25 -32.42
C THR A 277 1.00 -0.41 -31.42
N LEU A 278 -0.13 -0.90 -31.91
CA LEU A 278 -1.07 -1.74 -31.18
C LEU A 278 -1.15 -3.13 -31.82
N ASP A 279 -0.06 -3.90 -31.74
CA ASP A 279 0.04 -5.23 -32.33
C ASP A 279 -1.08 -6.20 -31.87
N GLU A 280 -1.73 -6.85 -32.83
CA GLU A 280 -2.87 -7.76 -32.60
C GLU A 280 -2.56 -8.85 -31.57
N ALA A 281 -1.38 -9.48 -31.66
CA ALA A 281 -0.98 -10.58 -30.78
C ALA A 281 -0.85 -10.17 -29.30
N THR A 282 -0.60 -8.89 -29.03
CA THR A 282 -0.44 -8.37 -27.67
C THR A 282 -1.76 -7.88 -27.10
N TRP A 283 -2.53 -7.10 -27.87
CA TRP A 283 -3.66 -6.33 -27.32
C TRP A 283 -5.02 -6.94 -27.59
N LYS A 284 -5.20 -7.67 -28.70
CA LYS A 284 -6.48 -8.30 -29.04
C LYS A 284 -6.97 -9.26 -27.94
N PRO A 285 -6.12 -10.11 -27.31
CA PRO A 285 -6.58 -10.98 -26.23
C PRO A 285 -7.20 -10.23 -25.05
N LEU A 286 -6.74 -9.01 -24.76
CA LEU A 286 -7.33 -8.18 -23.70
C LEU A 286 -8.69 -7.64 -24.12
N ALA A 287 -8.76 -7.08 -25.34
CA ALA A 287 -10.01 -6.55 -25.88
C ALA A 287 -11.09 -7.63 -26.03
N ASP A 288 -10.73 -8.86 -26.40
CA ASP A 288 -11.65 -10.01 -26.49
C ASP A 288 -12.23 -10.44 -25.13
N ASN A 289 -11.59 -10.05 -24.01
CA ASN A 289 -12.00 -10.35 -22.64
C ASN A 289 -12.60 -9.12 -21.92
N ASP A 290 -13.08 -8.13 -22.67
CA ASP A 290 -13.71 -6.90 -22.14
C ASP A 290 -12.81 -6.12 -21.15
N VAL A 291 -11.49 -6.16 -21.38
CA VAL A 291 -10.53 -5.37 -20.60
C VAL A 291 -10.53 -3.94 -21.12
N TRP A 292 -10.74 -2.98 -20.24
CA TRP A 292 -10.64 -1.56 -20.55
C TRP A 292 -9.17 -1.13 -20.71
N LEU A 293 -8.84 -0.54 -21.86
CA LEU A 293 -7.50 -0.12 -22.25
C LEU A 293 -7.44 1.42 -22.42
N SER A 294 -6.57 2.09 -21.65
CA SER A 294 -6.22 3.49 -21.91
C SER A 294 -4.92 3.56 -22.71
N MET A 295 -4.92 4.35 -23.79
CA MET A 295 -3.82 4.43 -24.75
C MET A 295 -3.56 5.88 -25.21
N GLU A 296 -4.36 6.84 -24.73
CA GLU A 296 -4.16 8.26 -25.00
C GLU A 296 -2.75 8.73 -24.61
N GLY A 297 -2.23 9.75 -25.29
CA GLY A 297 -0.87 10.24 -25.05
C GLY A 297 0.27 9.41 -25.65
N ASN A 298 -0.01 8.22 -26.22
CA ASN A 298 0.99 7.43 -26.93
C ASN A 298 1.18 7.89 -28.40
N PRO A 299 2.40 7.82 -28.97
CA PRO A 299 2.70 8.22 -30.35
C PRO A 299 2.28 7.16 -31.41
N LEU A 300 1.06 6.63 -31.33
CA LEU A 300 0.55 5.55 -32.19
C LEU A 300 0.58 5.89 -33.68
N LEU A 301 1.23 5.07 -34.51
CA LEU A 301 1.31 5.32 -35.96
C LEU A 301 -0.01 5.04 -36.69
N CYS A 302 -0.86 4.17 -36.14
CA CYS A 302 -2.14 3.76 -36.73
C CYS A 302 -2.02 3.28 -38.19
N LEU A 303 -1.10 2.34 -38.44
CA LEU A 303 -0.94 1.70 -39.74
C LEU A 303 -1.64 0.33 -39.73
N CYS A 304 -1.15 -0.66 -40.47
CA CYS A 304 -1.81 -1.97 -40.48
C CYS A 304 -1.81 -2.71 -39.13
N ASP A 305 -0.98 -2.31 -38.17
CA ASP A 305 -0.90 -2.91 -36.84
C ASP A 305 -2.20 -2.79 -36.04
N ILE A 306 -2.97 -1.71 -36.23
CA ILE A 306 -4.24 -1.45 -35.52
C ILE A 306 -5.47 -1.93 -36.31
N ALA A 307 -5.29 -2.54 -37.48
CA ALA A 307 -6.40 -2.90 -38.38
C ALA A 307 -7.42 -3.85 -37.71
N TRP A 308 -6.95 -4.77 -36.86
CA TRP A 308 -7.79 -5.71 -36.10
C TRP A 308 -8.81 -4.98 -35.21
N LEU A 309 -8.43 -3.82 -34.69
CA LEU A 309 -9.24 -3.01 -33.80
C LEU A 309 -10.22 -2.16 -34.61
N VAL A 310 -9.72 -1.40 -35.59
CA VAL A 310 -10.55 -0.46 -36.38
C VAL A 310 -11.63 -1.19 -37.17
N LYS A 311 -11.35 -2.41 -37.65
CA LYS A 311 -12.33 -3.22 -38.40
C LYS A 311 -13.38 -3.89 -37.51
N ASN A 312 -13.26 -3.81 -36.18
CA ASN A 312 -14.20 -4.43 -35.25
C ASN A 312 -14.77 -3.39 -34.26
N PRO A 313 -15.98 -2.86 -34.52
CA PRO A 313 -16.62 -1.88 -33.64
C PRO A 313 -16.80 -2.33 -32.19
N GLU A 314 -17.02 -3.63 -31.94
CA GLU A 314 -17.20 -4.16 -30.58
C GLU A 314 -15.91 -4.06 -29.77
N LEU A 315 -14.74 -4.21 -30.41
CA LEU A 315 -13.45 -4.11 -29.74
C LEU A 315 -13.04 -2.65 -29.49
N LEU A 316 -13.55 -1.70 -30.27
CA LEU A 316 -13.30 -0.27 -30.06
C LEU A 316 -13.90 0.23 -28.74
N ASP A 317 -15.04 -0.32 -28.31
CA ASP A 317 -15.69 0.04 -27.04
C ASP A 317 -14.81 -0.25 -25.81
N ASN A 318 -13.81 -1.13 -25.95
CA ASN A 318 -12.88 -1.49 -24.88
C ASN A 318 -11.64 -0.59 -24.82
N ILE A 319 -11.51 0.39 -25.71
CA ILE A 319 -10.42 1.36 -25.73
C ILE A 319 -10.92 2.77 -25.43
N SER A 320 -10.13 3.54 -24.70
CA SER A 320 -10.40 4.95 -24.40
C SER A 320 -10.72 5.77 -25.65
N THR A 321 -11.84 6.50 -25.61
CA THR A 321 -12.27 7.43 -26.68
C THR A 321 -11.35 8.63 -26.88
N LEU A 322 -10.40 8.83 -25.96
CA LEU A 322 -9.35 9.84 -26.05
C LEU A 322 -8.10 9.36 -26.80
N THR A 323 -8.03 8.07 -27.14
CA THR A 323 -6.89 7.50 -27.87
C THR A 323 -6.76 8.13 -29.25
N THR A 324 -5.57 8.64 -29.55
CA THR A 324 -5.25 9.32 -30.81
C THR A 324 -4.04 8.69 -31.48
N CYS A 325 -4.04 8.77 -32.80
CA CYS A 325 -2.87 8.52 -33.63
C CYS A 325 -1.89 9.71 -33.51
N ARG A 326 -0.64 9.48 -33.89
CA ARG A 326 0.46 10.46 -33.89
C ARG A 326 0.15 11.70 -34.71
N ASP A 327 -0.70 11.59 -35.73
CA ASP A 327 -1.16 12.71 -36.55
C ASP A 327 -2.35 13.48 -35.95
N GLY A 328 -2.82 13.09 -34.77
CA GLY A 328 -3.90 13.74 -34.01
C GLY A 328 -5.30 13.21 -34.31
N ARG A 329 -5.48 12.29 -35.27
CA ARG A 329 -6.78 11.65 -35.50
C ARG A 329 -7.14 10.75 -34.32
N LYS A 330 -8.41 10.74 -33.90
CA LYS A 330 -8.87 9.77 -32.90
C LYS A 330 -8.97 8.38 -33.51
N VAL A 331 -8.58 7.36 -32.76
CA VAL A 331 -8.70 5.96 -33.20
C VAL A 331 -10.15 5.60 -33.52
N HIS A 332 -11.10 6.12 -32.75
CA HIS A 332 -12.53 5.91 -32.94
C HIS A 332 -13.10 6.56 -34.23
N ASP A 333 -12.38 7.52 -34.82
CA ASP A 333 -12.80 8.22 -36.03
C ASP A 333 -12.14 7.65 -37.30
N LEU A 334 -11.32 6.60 -37.19
CA LEU A 334 -10.64 5.97 -38.32
C LEU A 334 -11.64 5.19 -39.19
N ASN A 335 -11.50 5.32 -40.52
CA ASN A 335 -12.35 4.60 -41.46
C ASN A 335 -11.86 3.16 -41.65
N PRO A 336 -12.68 2.13 -41.36
CA PRO A 336 -12.30 0.72 -41.56
C PRO A 336 -11.86 0.38 -42.99
N ASP A 337 -12.41 1.07 -44.00
CA ASP A 337 -12.09 0.81 -45.40
C ASP A 337 -10.64 1.14 -45.77
N ASP A 338 -10.01 2.08 -45.04
CA ASP A 338 -8.61 2.47 -45.23
C ASP A 338 -7.65 1.31 -44.88
N TYR A 339 -8.12 0.30 -44.16
CA TYR A 339 -7.35 -0.85 -43.70
C TYR A 339 -7.63 -2.13 -44.50
N ASN A 340 -8.39 -2.09 -45.60
CA ASN A 340 -8.72 -3.29 -46.40
C ASN A 340 -7.51 -4.00 -47.06
N GLY A 341 -6.37 -3.30 -47.17
CA GLY A 341 -5.09 -3.86 -47.64
C GLY A 341 -4.22 -4.48 -46.54
N CYS A 342 -4.67 -4.35 -45.29
CA CYS A 342 -4.26 -5.13 -44.14
C CYS A 342 -5.25 -6.32 -44.02
#